data_AF-A0A1I2CVT2-F1
#
_entry.id   AF-A0A1I2CVT2-F1
#
_cell.length_a   1.000
_cell.length_b   1.000
_cell.length_c   1.000
_cell.angle_alpha   90.00
_cell.angle_beta   90.00
_cell.angle_gamma   90.00
#
_symmetry.space_group_name_H-M   'P 1'
#
loop_
_entity.id
_entity.type
_entity.pdbx_description
1 polymer ?
#
loop_
_entity_poly.entity_id
_entity_poly.type
_entity_poly.pdbx_seq_one_letter_code
_entity_poly.pdbx_strand_id
1 'polypeptide(L)'
;MVWKNSDGVADAMERGVVFHSHIPKTAGTSLLRSVKEALAPGHFIHWNPSNPYNIDRSLEELRKVLDENPSVKVVHGHFMYGMHRALDGRPFKYISVLRDPVARIFSHYKHAIELNLPSMGTEKAGLLVDTPIEHALRQPDISYFYNNIQARFISGLSEPDFGGRSDAEVLDLCKEHVRNDYCYLGAQTSVLQAVTDLSELLGGIPMQERVENARGRMDARLLFSAEQLESVESQNKLDISLLKTFCPDIELSSAVTAADAENNMSKVMLDTYRKATKKLIKRVAKAEKKTAGGR
;
A
#
# COMPACT_ATOMS: atom_id res chain seq x y z
N MET A 1 -19.50 0.34 0.94
CA MET A 1 -19.36 -0.40 2.21
C MET A 1 -17.87 -0.51 2.59
N VAL A 2 -17.57 -0.55 3.87
CA VAL A 2 -16.23 -0.75 4.48
C VAL A 2 -16.41 -1.88 5.48
N TRP A 3 -15.48 -2.84 5.56
CA TRP A 3 -15.58 -3.93 6.55
C TRP A 3 -15.16 -3.43 7.92
N LYS A 4 -16.00 -3.66 8.93
CA LYS A 4 -15.72 -3.37 10.34
C LYS A 4 -16.16 -4.54 11.20
N ASN A 5 -15.34 -4.91 12.15
CA ASN A 5 -15.68 -5.91 13.15
C ASN A 5 -15.05 -5.52 14.51
N SER A 6 -15.88 -5.26 15.51
CA SER A 6 -15.43 -4.91 16.86
C SER A 6 -15.03 -6.13 17.71
N ASP A 7 -15.39 -7.34 17.28
CA ASP A 7 -15.17 -8.56 18.05
C ASP A 7 -13.67 -8.79 18.28
N GLY A 8 -13.29 -8.95 19.55
CA GLY A 8 -11.91 -9.20 19.96
C GLY A 8 -10.96 -8.00 19.86
N VAL A 9 -11.44 -6.81 19.45
CA VAL A 9 -10.57 -5.61 19.34
C VAL A 9 -10.12 -5.13 20.71
N ALA A 10 -11.02 -5.10 21.70
CA ALA A 10 -10.68 -4.70 23.06
C ALA A 10 -9.59 -5.61 23.66
N ASP A 11 -9.71 -6.93 23.46
CA ASP A 11 -8.73 -7.91 23.93
C ASP A 11 -7.38 -7.76 23.20
N ALA A 12 -7.40 -7.51 21.89
CA ALA A 12 -6.20 -7.17 21.12
C ALA A 12 -5.53 -5.88 21.61
N MET A 13 -6.30 -4.85 21.98
CA MET A 13 -5.74 -3.60 22.51
C MET A 13 -5.25 -3.74 23.96
N GLU A 14 -5.89 -4.57 24.78
CA GLU A 14 -5.53 -4.75 26.19
C GLU A 14 -4.31 -5.67 26.35
N ARG A 15 -4.32 -6.83 25.69
CA ARG A 15 -3.37 -7.94 25.93
C ARG A 15 -2.68 -8.46 24.66
N GLY A 16 -3.02 -7.88 23.51
CA GLY A 16 -2.56 -8.33 22.20
C GLY A 16 -1.88 -7.25 21.37
N VAL A 17 -1.98 -7.39 20.05
CA VAL A 17 -1.45 -6.45 19.06
C VAL A 17 -2.41 -6.28 17.88
N VAL A 18 -2.60 -5.03 17.44
CA VAL A 18 -3.24 -4.72 16.17
C VAL A 18 -2.18 -4.54 15.08
N PHE A 19 -2.27 -5.34 14.03
CA PHE A 19 -1.41 -5.27 12.86
C PHE A 19 -2.01 -4.36 11.80
N HIS A 20 -1.38 -3.21 11.56
CA HIS A 20 -1.64 -2.42 10.37
C HIS A 20 -0.76 -2.92 9.22
N SER A 21 -1.29 -3.92 8.50
CA SER A 21 -0.73 -4.42 7.24
C SER A 21 -0.89 -3.35 6.15
N HIS A 22 0.08 -2.45 6.07
CA HIS A 22 0.04 -1.29 5.21
C HIS A 22 0.36 -1.69 3.76
N ILE A 23 -0.68 -1.78 2.95
CA ILE A 23 -0.53 -1.96 1.51
C ILE A 23 0.09 -0.69 0.90
N PRO A 24 1.16 -0.79 0.10
CA PRO A 24 1.76 0.36 -0.55
C PRO A 24 0.75 1.18 -1.38
N LYS A 25 0.80 2.51 -1.19
CA LYS A 25 0.04 3.52 -1.95
C LYS A 25 -1.47 3.53 -1.73
N THR A 26 -1.96 3.04 -0.59
CA THR A 26 -3.39 3.09 -0.20
C THR A 26 -3.71 4.21 0.81
N ALA A 27 -2.96 5.32 0.77
CA ALA A 27 -3.06 6.47 1.69
C ALA A 27 -2.80 6.13 3.18
N GLY A 28 -2.17 4.99 3.46
CA GLY A 28 -1.88 4.57 4.83
C GLY A 28 -0.99 5.53 5.63
N THR A 29 -0.22 6.44 5.02
CA THR A 29 0.65 7.39 5.77
C THR A 29 -0.11 8.47 6.54
N SER A 30 -1.23 8.98 5.99
CA SER A 30 -2.07 9.97 6.69
C SER A 30 -2.83 9.30 7.83
N LEU A 31 -3.42 8.13 7.58
CA LEU A 31 -4.12 7.35 8.59
C LEU A 31 -3.17 6.85 9.70
N LEU A 32 -1.98 6.38 9.31
CA LEU A 32 -0.88 6.01 10.20
C LEU A 32 -0.55 7.11 11.19
N ARG A 33 -0.42 8.35 10.70
CA ARG A 33 -0.04 9.47 11.54
C ARG A 33 -1.10 9.74 12.60
N SER A 34 -2.38 9.68 12.22
CA SER A 34 -3.50 9.78 13.16
C SER A 34 -3.46 8.69 14.23
N VAL A 35 -3.22 7.42 13.85
CA VAL A 35 -3.12 6.30 14.80
C VAL A 35 -1.93 6.48 15.73
N LYS A 36 -0.76 6.82 15.19
CA LYS A 36 0.48 7.00 15.97
C LYS A 36 0.37 8.17 16.96
N GLU A 37 -0.19 9.31 16.54
CA GLU A 37 -0.36 10.49 17.40
C GLU A 37 -1.37 10.25 18.53
N ALA A 38 -2.34 9.34 18.33
CA ALA A 38 -3.34 8.98 19.30
C ALA A 38 -2.83 8.01 20.40
N LEU A 39 -1.79 7.22 20.11
CA LEU A 39 -1.26 6.21 21.02
C LEU A 39 -0.18 6.77 21.96
N ALA A 40 -0.09 6.20 23.16
CA ALA A 40 0.98 6.52 24.10
C ALA A 40 2.37 6.16 23.53
N PRO A 41 3.45 6.86 23.94
CA PRO A 41 4.81 6.51 23.56
C PRO A 41 5.12 5.02 23.82
N GLY A 42 5.70 4.33 22.84
CA GLY A 42 6.01 2.90 22.91
C GLY A 42 4.87 1.97 22.51
N HIS A 43 3.62 2.43 22.43
CA HIS A 43 2.48 1.60 21.98
C HIS A 43 2.42 1.42 20.45
N PHE A 44 3.30 2.07 19.71
CA PHE A 44 3.31 2.06 18.26
C PHE A 44 4.71 1.77 17.73
N ILE A 45 4.84 0.77 16.86
CA ILE A 45 6.09 0.52 16.12
C ILE A 45 5.86 0.50 14.62
N HIS A 46 6.85 1.01 13.88
CA HIS A 46 6.95 0.82 12.44
C HIS A 46 8.00 -0.25 12.16
N TRP A 47 7.58 -1.36 11.57
CA TRP A 47 8.42 -2.51 11.28
C TRP A 47 8.14 -3.02 9.87
N ASN A 48 9.19 -3.25 9.10
CA ASN A 48 9.14 -3.90 7.80
C ASN A 48 10.08 -5.10 7.83
N PRO A 49 9.69 -6.26 7.28
CA PRO A 49 10.56 -7.43 7.20
C PRO A 49 11.80 -7.10 6.36
N SER A 50 12.98 -7.57 6.79
CA SER A 50 14.21 -7.39 6.00
C SER A 50 14.15 -8.15 4.67
N ASN A 51 13.42 -9.27 4.67
CA ASN A 51 13.17 -10.11 3.52
C ASN A 51 11.69 -10.55 3.49
N PRO A 52 10.82 -9.83 2.78
CA PRO A 52 9.38 -10.16 2.71
C PRO A 52 9.09 -11.50 2.03
N TYR A 53 10.09 -12.13 1.38
CA TYR A 53 9.95 -13.43 0.71
C TYR A 53 10.25 -14.61 1.64
N ASN A 54 10.86 -14.36 2.80
CA ASN A 54 11.15 -15.39 3.79
C ASN A 54 10.30 -15.13 5.03
N ILE A 55 9.17 -15.84 5.09
CA ILE A 55 8.20 -15.70 6.17
C ILE A 55 8.80 -16.08 7.52
N ASP A 56 9.59 -17.16 7.59
CA ASP A 56 10.15 -17.65 8.85
C ASP A 56 11.16 -16.66 9.44
N ARG A 57 12.04 -16.12 8.61
CA ARG A 57 12.94 -15.03 9.00
C ARG A 57 12.15 -13.80 9.44
N SER A 58 11.11 -13.42 8.70
CA SER A 58 10.27 -12.26 9.06
C SER A 58 9.60 -12.44 10.42
N LEU A 59 9.14 -13.66 10.73
CA LEU A 59 8.55 -14.00 12.02
C LEU A 59 9.59 -13.95 13.14
N GLU A 60 10.80 -14.47 12.93
CA GLU A 60 11.90 -14.38 13.91
C GLU A 60 12.29 -12.92 14.21
N GLU A 61 12.43 -12.10 13.16
CA GLU A 61 12.70 -10.67 13.28
C GLU A 61 11.61 -9.96 14.07
N LEU A 62 10.34 -10.24 13.75
CA LEU A 62 9.21 -9.62 14.44
C LEU A 62 9.12 -10.07 15.90
N ARG A 63 9.34 -11.35 16.22
CA ARG A 63 9.37 -11.84 17.60
C ARG A 63 10.37 -11.04 18.44
N LYS A 64 11.60 -10.91 17.95
CA LYS A 64 12.64 -10.12 18.63
C LYS A 64 12.20 -8.67 18.87
N VAL A 65 11.61 -8.04 17.86
CA VAL A 65 11.11 -6.66 17.98
C VAL A 65 9.99 -6.55 19.02
N LEU A 66 9.07 -7.52 19.07
CA LEU A 66 7.98 -7.54 20.03
C LEU A 66 8.48 -7.81 21.46
N ASP A 67 9.49 -8.66 21.63
CA ASP A 67 10.12 -8.94 22.93
C ASP A 67 10.86 -7.71 23.48
N GLU A 68 11.52 -6.94 22.61
CA GLU A 68 12.18 -5.68 22.96
C GLU A 68 11.16 -4.54 23.23
N ASN A 69 9.90 -4.69 22.82
CA ASN A 69 8.85 -3.67 22.92
C ASN A 69 7.54 -4.24 23.50
N PRO A 70 7.53 -4.71 24.76
CA PRO A 70 6.39 -5.45 25.33
C PRO A 70 5.11 -4.60 25.48
N SER A 71 5.20 -3.26 25.46
CA SER A 71 4.07 -2.35 25.54
C SER A 71 3.42 -2.05 24.18
N VAL A 72 3.96 -2.58 23.07
CA VAL A 72 3.43 -2.31 21.74
C VAL A 72 1.98 -2.77 21.60
N LYS A 73 1.14 -1.89 21.06
CA LYS A 73 -0.27 -2.15 20.76
C LYS A 73 -0.53 -2.19 19.27
N VAL A 74 0.24 -1.44 18.49
CA VAL A 74 0.11 -1.38 17.04
C VAL A 74 1.45 -1.64 16.36
N VAL A 75 1.46 -2.63 15.48
CA VAL A 75 2.58 -2.91 14.56
C VAL A 75 2.15 -2.48 13.17
N HIS A 76 2.89 -1.54 12.60
CA HIS A 76 2.62 -1.02 11.26
C HIS A 76 3.76 -1.32 10.31
N GLY A 77 3.43 -1.66 9.06
CA GLY A 77 4.40 -1.70 7.97
C GLY A 77 3.93 -2.51 6.78
N HIS A 78 4.84 -2.73 5.85
CA HIS A 78 4.64 -3.44 4.60
C HIS A 78 4.90 -4.94 4.78
N PHE A 79 3.97 -5.63 5.40
CA PHE A 79 4.01 -7.08 5.56
C PHE A 79 2.67 -7.69 5.15
N MET A 80 2.70 -8.94 4.71
CA MET A 80 1.49 -9.68 4.36
C MET A 80 0.86 -10.33 5.60
N TYR A 81 -0.37 -10.81 5.45
CA TYR A 81 -1.05 -11.61 6.45
C TYR A 81 -0.19 -12.81 6.90
N GLY A 82 -0.25 -13.12 8.20
CA GLY A 82 0.47 -14.23 8.82
C GLY A 82 1.54 -13.81 9.84
N MET A 83 1.86 -12.51 9.94
CA MET A 83 2.80 -11.97 10.93
C MET A 83 2.36 -12.14 12.39
N HIS A 84 1.06 -12.35 12.61
CA HIS A 84 0.49 -12.60 13.93
C HIS A 84 1.02 -13.90 14.55
N ARG A 85 1.57 -14.83 13.75
CA ARG A 85 2.23 -16.05 14.24
C ARG A 85 3.47 -15.77 15.10
N ALA A 86 3.98 -14.54 15.11
CA ALA A 86 5.04 -14.09 16.02
C ALA A 86 4.53 -13.77 17.44
N LEU A 87 3.21 -13.80 17.69
CA LEU A 87 2.63 -13.43 18.97
C LEU A 87 2.53 -14.57 19.98
N ASP A 88 2.88 -15.80 19.59
CA ASP A 88 2.84 -17.01 20.42
C ASP A 88 1.51 -17.17 21.19
N GLY A 89 0.39 -16.92 20.49
CA GLY A 89 -0.97 -17.11 21.00
C GLY A 89 -1.62 -15.87 21.62
N ARG A 90 -0.92 -14.71 21.70
CA ARG A 90 -1.57 -13.47 22.15
C ARG A 90 -2.68 -13.03 21.17
N PRO A 91 -3.74 -12.37 21.68
CA PRO A 91 -4.81 -11.84 20.85
C PRO A 91 -4.30 -10.89 19.76
N PHE A 92 -4.98 -10.86 18.62
CA PHE A 92 -4.60 -9.94 17.54
C PHE A 92 -5.78 -9.54 16.67
N LYS A 93 -5.60 -8.43 15.96
CA LYS A 93 -6.46 -8.04 14.83
C LYS A 93 -5.64 -7.39 13.73
N TYR A 94 -6.15 -7.46 12.51
CA TYR A 94 -5.60 -6.75 11.36
C TYR A 94 -6.44 -5.53 11.01
N ILE A 95 -5.75 -4.49 10.55
CA ILE A 95 -6.34 -3.35 9.85
C ILE A 95 -5.62 -3.13 8.53
N SER A 96 -6.36 -2.79 7.49
CA SER A 96 -5.78 -2.34 6.23
C SER A 96 -6.73 -1.44 5.45
N VAL A 97 -6.23 -0.90 4.35
CA VAL A 97 -6.97 -0.01 3.45
C VAL A 97 -6.68 -0.44 2.02
N LEU A 98 -7.74 -0.71 1.27
CA LEU A 98 -7.71 -0.98 -0.15
C LEU A 98 -7.77 0.31 -0.97
N ARG A 99 -7.43 0.22 -2.24
CA ARG A 99 -7.55 1.29 -3.22
C ARG A 99 -7.91 0.68 -4.57
N ASP A 100 -8.54 1.50 -5.42
CA ASP A 100 -8.62 1.20 -6.85
C ASP A 100 -7.24 0.70 -7.38
N PRO A 101 -7.15 -0.53 -7.92
CA PRO A 101 -5.88 -1.11 -8.31
C PRO A 101 -5.17 -0.28 -9.37
N VAL A 102 -5.91 0.32 -10.31
CA VAL A 102 -5.37 1.19 -11.36
C VAL A 102 -4.74 2.45 -10.74
N ALA A 103 -5.48 3.15 -9.88
CA ALA A 103 -4.94 4.31 -9.16
C ALA A 103 -3.76 3.98 -8.24
N ARG A 104 -3.76 2.80 -7.62
CA ARG A 104 -2.66 2.31 -6.77
C ARG A 104 -1.40 2.05 -7.61
N ILE A 105 -1.53 1.34 -8.73
CA ILE A 105 -0.44 1.02 -9.67
C ILE A 105 0.19 2.31 -10.19
N PHE A 106 -0.63 3.22 -10.73
CA PHE A 106 -0.13 4.48 -11.27
C PHE A 106 0.54 5.34 -10.20
N SER A 107 -0.01 5.36 -8.98
CA SER A 107 0.61 6.04 -7.85
C SER A 107 1.94 5.42 -7.44
N HIS A 108 2.11 4.10 -7.58
CA HIS A 108 3.36 3.41 -7.30
C HIS A 108 4.40 3.72 -8.37
N TYR A 109 4.00 3.64 -9.65
CA TYR A 109 4.84 3.94 -10.80
C TYR A 109 5.41 5.38 -10.76
N LYS A 110 4.54 6.37 -10.54
CA LYS A 110 4.97 7.76 -10.33
C LYS A 110 5.96 7.91 -9.19
N HIS A 111 5.72 7.21 -8.08
CA HIS A 111 6.61 7.28 -6.93
C HIS A 111 7.98 6.67 -7.23
N ALA A 112 8.03 5.55 -7.96
CA ALA A 112 9.27 4.93 -8.41
C ALA A 112 10.07 5.88 -9.32
N ILE A 113 9.43 6.57 -10.25
CA ILE A 113 10.07 7.60 -11.08
C ILE A 113 10.61 8.74 -10.22
N GLU A 114 9.78 9.34 -9.36
CA GLU A 114 10.19 10.46 -8.53
C GLU A 114 11.32 10.15 -7.56
N LEU A 115 11.46 8.89 -7.13
CA LEU A 115 12.46 8.46 -6.15
C LEU A 115 13.73 7.93 -6.82
N ASN A 116 13.58 7.09 -7.83
CA ASN A 116 14.67 6.31 -8.39
C ASN A 116 15.33 6.98 -9.58
N LEU A 117 14.59 7.73 -10.42
CA LEU A 117 15.16 8.43 -11.59
C LEU A 117 16.37 9.30 -11.24
N PRO A 118 16.39 10.05 -10.11
CA PRO A 118 17.57 10.83 -9.69
C PRO A 118 18.81 10.00 -9.28
N SER A 119 18.68 8.68 -9.16
CA SER A 119 19.73 7.74 -8.76
C SER A 119 20.11 6.75 -9.85
N MET A 120 19.30 6.66 -10.90
CA MET A 120 19.31 5.57 -11.86
C MET A 120 20.32 5.86 -12.98
N GLY A 121 21.01 4.83 -13.45
CA GLY A 121 21.83 4.93 -14.66
C GLY A 121 20.98 5.26 -15.89
N THR A 122 21.57 5.91 -16.89
CA THR A 122 20.86 6.44 -18.07
C THR A 122 20.07 5.37 -18.83
N GLU A 123 20.60 4.16 -18.97
CA GLU A 123 19.95 3.04 -19.64
C GLU A 123 18.65 2.62 -18.93
N LYS A 124 18.73 2.34 -17.62
CA LYS A 124 17.56 1.97 -16.81
C LYS A 124 16.54 3.11 -16.71
N ALA A 125 17.03 4.36 -16.67
CA ALA A 125 16.19 5.55 -16.68
C ALA A 125 15.40 5.68 -17.99
N GLY A 126 16.05 5.44 -19.13
CA GLY A 126 15.39 5.40 -20.45
C GLY A 126 14.32 4.32 -20.49
N LEU A 127 14.65 3.09 -20.08
CA LEU A 127 13.68 2.00 -20.04
C LEU A 127 12.45 2.33 -19.17
N LEU A 128 12.65 2.92 -17.99
CA LEU A 128 11.55 3.30 -17.11
C LEU A 128 10.68 4.43 -17.70
N VAL A 129 11.26 5.38 -18.44
CA VAL A 129 10.54 6.52 -19.02
C VAL A 129 9.81 6.13 -20.31
N ASP A 130 10.42 5.25 -21.10
CA ASP A 130 9.96 4.91 -22.45
C ASP A 130 8.99 3.71 -22.45
N THR A 131 8.94 2.93 -21.37
CA THR A 131 8.03 1.77 -21.27
C THR A 131 6.65 2.22 -20.77
N PRO A 132 5.57 2.05 -21.57
CA PRO A 132 4.21 2.27 -21.10
C PRO A 132 3.91 1.39 -19.88
N ILE A 133 3.19 1.93 -18.90
CA ILE A 133 2.98 1.24 -17.61
C ILE A 133 2.34 -0.14 -17.80
N GLU A 134 1.36 -0.26 -18.70
CA GLU A 134 0.68 -1.50 -19.06
C GLU A 134 1.61 -2.58 -19.63
N HIS A 135 2.74 -2.18 -20.23
CA HIS A 135 3.79 -3.08 -20.72
C HIS A 135 4.79 -3.43 -19.61
N ALA A 136 5.12 -2.45 -18.76
CA ALA A 136 5.99 -2.66 -17.61
C ALA A 136 5.42 -3.73 -16.66
N LEU A 137 4.09 -3.74 -16.47
CA LEU A 137 3.41 -4.74 -15.64
C LEU A 137 3.56 -6.20 -16.10
N ARG A 138 3.97 -6.43 -17.36
CA ARG A 138 4.19 -7.78 -17.91
C ARG A 138 5.61 -8.28 -17.70
N GLN A 139 6.54 -7.40 -17.33
CA GLN A 139 7.94 -7.79 -17.08
C GLN A 139 8.05 -8.46 -15.71
N PRO A 140 8.58 -9.70 -15.60
CA PRO A 140 8.57 -10.45 -14.34
C PRO A 140 9.24 -9.74 -13.15
N ASP A 141 10.28 -8.94 -13.40
CA ASP A 141 11.02 -8.17 -12.39
C ASP A 141 10.25 -6.93 -11.91
N ILE A 142 9.26 -6.48 -12.69
CA ILE A 142 8.42 -5.32 -12.38
C ILE A 142 7.08 -5.79 -11.82
N SER A 143 6.43 -6.74 -12.48
CA SER A 143 5.06 -7.22 -12.23
C SER A 143 4.81 -7.50 -10.75
N TYR A 144 5.77 -8.12 -10.06
CA TYR A 144 5.68 -8.42 -8.63
C TYR A 144 5.43 -7.19 -7.74
N PHE A 145 5.87 -5.99 -8.12
CA PHE A 145 5.63 -4.78 -7.32
C PHE A 145 4.25 -4.16 -7.54
N TYR A 146 3.48 -4.70 -8.50
CA TYR A 146 2.26 -4.09 -8.96
C TYR A 146 1.07 -5.05 -9.00
N ASN A 147 1.25 -6.25 -9.54
CA ASN A 147 0.17 -7.18 -9.80
C ASN A 147 -0.35 -7.78 -8.51
N ASN A 148 -1.68 -7.71 -8.36
CA ASN A 148 -2.47 -8.32 -7.28
C ASN A 148 -1.91 -8.08 -5.87
N ILE A 149 -1.24 -6.94 -5.65
CA ILE A 149 -0.50 -6.71 -4.41
C ILE A 149 -1.43 -6.63 -3.21
N GLN A 150 -2.67 -6.17 -3.39
CA GLN A 150 -3.64 -6.09 -2.29
C GLN A 150 -4.09 -7.49 -1.90
N ALA A 151 -4.48 -8.31 -2.86
CA ALA A 151 -4.82 -9.71 -2.63
C ALA A 151 -3.67 -10.49 -1.99
N ARG A 152 -2.41 -10.25 -2.39
CA ARG A 152 -1.23 -10.88 -1.77
C ARG A 152 -1.06 -10.47 -0.31
N PHE A 153 -1.21 -9.19 0.00
CA PHE A 153 -1.14 -8.71 1.39
C PHE A 153 -2.23 -9.31 2.26
N ILE A 154 -3.46 -9.41 1.77
CA ILE A 154 -4.60 -9.94 2.54
C ILE A 154 -4.56 -11.48 2.64
N SER A 155 -4.16 -12.18 1.58
CA SER A 155 -4.06 -13.65 1.57
C SER A 155 -2.81 -14.18 2.28
N GLY A 156 -1.73 -13.40 2.37
CA GLY A 156 -0.44 -13.90 2.83
C GLY A 156 0.30 -14.75 1.78
N LEU A 157 -0.18 -14.79 0.54
CA LEU A 157 0.39 -15.56 -0.56
C LEU A 157 1.17 -14.65 -1.52
N SER A 158 2.11 -15.24 -2.26
CA SER A 158 2.93 -14.53 -3.23
C SER A 158 2.70 -15.04 -4.66
N GLU A 159 2.89 -14.13 -5.62
CA GLU A 159 2.98 -14.48 -7.04
C GLU A 159 4.33 -15.15 -7.37
N PRO A 160 4.41 -15.92 -8.48
CA PRO A 160 3.40 -16.07 -9.53
C PRO A 160 2.37 -17.19 -9.31
N ASP A 161 2.60 -18.12 -8.38
CA ASP A 161 1.79 -19.35 -8.29
C ASP A 161 0.71 -19.32 -7.19
N PHE A 162 0.72 -18.33 -6.30
CA PHE A 162 -0.15 -18.28 -5.12
C PHE A 162 -0.16 -19.59 -4.31
N GLY A 163 0.99 -20.30 -4.30
CA GLY A 163 1.10 -21.64 -3.71
C GLY A 163 0.18 -22.67 -4.37
N GLY A 164 -0.02 -22.57 -5.68
CA GLY A 164 -0.83 -23.50 -6.50
C GLY A 164 -2.34 -23.22 -6.50
N ARG A 165 -2.79 -22.10 -5.94
CA ARG A 165 -4.22 -21.76 -5.84
C ARG A 165 -4.71 -21.01 -7.07
N SER A 166 -5.95 -21.27 -7.45
CA SER A 166 -6.70 -20.47 -8.42
C SER A 166 -7.08 -19.10 -7.84
N ASP A 167 -7.40 -18.15 -8.73
CA ASP A 167 -7.87 -16.82 -8.32
C ASP A 167 -9.08 -16.87 -7.37
N ALA A 168 -10.02 -17.78 -7.62
CA ALA A 168 -11.21 -17.95 -6.77
C ALA A 168 -10.82 -18.38 -5.34
N GLU A 169 -9.91 -19.35 -5.21
CA GLU A 169 -9.42 -19.83 -3.92
C GLU A 169 -8.64 -18.75 -3.16
N VAL A 170 -7.83 -17.94 -3.86
CA VAL A 170 -7.12 -16.81 -3.25
C VAL A 170 -8.11 -15.76 -2.74
N LEU A 171 -9.14 -15.44 -3.51
CA LEU A 171 -10.17 -14.50 -3.10
C LEU A 171 -10.97 -15.01 -1.90
N ASP A 172 -11.32 -16.29 -1.88
CA ASP A 172 -12.03 -16.89 -0.74
C ASP A 172 -11.17 -16.92 0.53
N LEU A 173 -9.87 -17.20 0.40
CA LEU A 173 -8.92 -17.07 1.51
C LEU A 173 -8.84 -15.63 2.03
N CYS A 174 -8.81 -14.63 1.13
CA CYS A 174 -8.87 -13.22 1.54
C CYS A 174 -10.15 -12.93 2.33
N LYS A 175 -11.30 -13.45 1.87
CA LYS A 175 -12.58 -13.27 2.57
C LYS A 175 -12.56 -13.90 3.95
N GLU A 176 -12.00 -15.10 4.07
CA GLU A 176 -11.86 -15.79 5.35
C GLU A 176 -11.01 -14.98 6.33
N HIS A 177 -9.79 -14.58 5.94
CA HIS A 177 -8.91 -13.78 6.79
C HIS A 177 -9.59 -12.48 7.23
N VAL A 178 -10.24 -11.76 6.30
CA VAL A 178 -10.92 -10.51 6.64
C VAL A 178 -12.07 -10.73 7.64
N ARG A 179 -12.85 -11.79 7.46
CA ARG A 179 -13.97 -12.09 8.37
C ARG A 179 -13.51 -12.44 9.77
N ASN A 180 -12.44 -13.23 9.89
CA ASN A 180 -12.00 -13.79 11.16
C ASN A 180 -11.06 -12.83 11.91
N ASP A 181 -10.15 -12.20 11.19
CA ASP A 181 -8.97 -11.56 11.79
C ASP A 181 -8.90 -10.06 11.60
N TYR A 182 -9.63 -9.50 10.64
CA TYR A 182 -9.63 -8.05 10.41
C TYR A 182 -10.73 -7.38 11.21
N CYS A 183 -10.34 -6.39 12.01
CA CYS A 183 -11.32 -5.48 12.60
C CYS A 183 -11.66 -4.30 11.67
N TYR A 184 -10.80 -4.02 10.69
CA TYR A 184 -11.03 -2.97 9.71
C TYR A 184 -10.43 -3.28 8.34
N LEU A 185 -11.24 -3.20 7.28
CA LEU A 185 -10.76 -3.14 5.90
C LEU A 185 -11.53 -2.06 5.14
N GLY A 186 -10.90 -0.89 4.99
CA GLY A 186 -11.48 0.28 4.33
C GLY A 186 -11.05 0.48 2.89
N ALA A 187 -11.53 1.57 2.29
CA ALA A 187 -11.08 2.06 0.99
C ALA A 187 -10.44 3.46 1.11
N GLN A 188 -9.46 3.73 0.27
CA GLN A 188 -8.73 5.00 0.23
C GLN A 188 -9.62 6.22 -0.09
N THR A 189 -10.77 6.01 -0.71
CA THR A 189 -11.77 7.07 -0.97
C THR A 189 -12.49 7.52 0.30
N SER A 190 -12.38 6.76 1.39
CA SER A 190 -13.10 6.98 2.65
C SER A 190 -12.16 7.25 3.83
N VAL A 191 -11.01 7.90 3.61
CA VAL A 191 -10.00 8.12 4.68
C VAL A 191 -10.56 8.87 5.89
N LEU A 192 -11.44 9.87 5.69
CA LEU A 192 -12.11 10.55 6.81
C LEU A 192 -12.91 9.55 7.66
N GLN A 193 -13.71 8.71 6.99
CA GLN A 193 -14.47 7.66 7.66
C GLN A 193 -13.54 6.66 8.36
N ALA A 194 -12.40 6.32 7.74
CA ALA A 194 -11.41 5.42 8.34
C ALA A 194 -10.82 5.96 9.66
N VAL A 195 -10.61 7.28 9.76
CA VAL A 195 -10.15 7.91 11.01
C VAL A 195 -11.19 7.76 12.10
N THR A 196 -12.46 8.04 11.81
CA THR A 196 -13.57 7.86 12.76
C THR A 196 -13.73 6.39 13.16
N ASP A 197 -13.75 5.49 12.19
CA ASP A 197 -13.95 4.05 12.43
C ASP A 197 -12.84 3.46 13.30
N LEU A 198 -11.59 3.81 13.01
CA LEU A 198 -10.45 3.33 13.79
C LEU A 198 -10.38 4.00 15.16
N SER A 199 -10.79 5.26 15.29
CA SER A 199 -10.94 5.91 16.59
C SER A 199 -11.89 5.13 17.49
N GLU A 200 -13.06 4.75 16.97
CA GLU A 200 -14.05 3.96 17.70
C GLU A 200 -13.54 2.56 18.02
N LEU A 201 -13.03 1.84 17.01
CA LEU A 201 -12.56 0.46 17.16
C LEU A 201 -11.40 0.34 18.15
N LEU A 202 -10.45 1.28 18.14
CA LEU A 202 -9.26 1.23 18.99
C LEU A 202 -9.49 1.75 20.41
N GLY A 203 -10.74 1.80 20.88
CA GLY A 203 -11.10 2.15 22.26
C GLY A 203 -11.52 3.61 22.43
N GLY A 204 -12.07 4.24 21.40
CA GLY A 204 -12.55 5.64 21.46
C GLY A 204 -11.42 6.67 21.53
N ILE A 205 -10.20 6.32 21.14
CA ILE A 205 -9.05 7.21 21.23
C ILE A 205 -9.22 8.32 20.20
N PRO A 206 -9.20 9.61 20.58
CA PRO A 206 -9.39 10.70 19.63
C PRO A 206 -8.30 10.71 18.55
N MET A 207 -8.71 10.54 17.30
CA MET A 207 -7.82 10.62 16.14
C MET A 207 -8.16 11.86 15.31
N GLN A 208 -7.14 12.61 14.88
CA GLN A 208 -7.31 13.78 14.02
C GLN A 208 -6.97 13.44 12.57
N GLU A 209 -7.84 13.84 11.64
CA GLU A 209 -7.52 13.75 10.22
C GLU A 209 -6.39 14.72 9.86
N ARG A 210 -5.40 14.22 9.13
CA ARG A 210 -4.37 15.03 8.48
C ARG A 210 -4.52 14.85 6.97
N VAL A 211 -5.26 15.76 6.33
CA VAL A 211 -5.36 15.79 4.87
C VAL A 211 -4.04 16.28 4.28
N GLU A 212 -3.14 15.35 3.96
CA GLU A 212 -1.96 15.65 3.15
C GLU A 212 -2.24 15.26 1.70
N ASN A 213 -2.27 16.25 0.80
CA ASN A 213 -2.27 16.05 -0.66
C ASN A 213 -3.50 15.34 -1.29
N ALA A 214 -4.73 15.60 -0.81
CA ALA A 214 -5.95 15.04 -1.42
C ALA A 214 -6.61 15.95 -2.49
N ARG A 215 -6.46 17.27 -2.43
CA ARG A 215 -7.18 18.20 -3.32
C ARG A 215 -6.59 18.19 -4.74
N GLY A 216 -7.46 17.98 -5.74
CA GLY A 216 -7.16 18.22 -7.17
C GLY A 216 -6.37 17.11 -7.90
N ARG A 217 -6.29 15.89 -7.35
CA ARG A 217 -5.71 14.76 -8.08
C ARG A 217 -6.70 14.20 -9.09
N MET A 218 -6.30 14.17 -10.35
CA MET A 218 -7.01 13.50 -11.43
C MET A 218 -7.20 12.01 -11.08
N ASP A 219 -8.38 11.49 -11.40
CA ASP A 219 -8.63 10.05 -11.35
C ASP A 219 -7.68 9.33 -12.31
N ALA A 220 -6.95 8.34 -11.79
CA ALA A 220 -5.95 7.62 -12.56
C ALA A 220 -6.56 6.83 -13.72
N ARG A 221 -7.83 6.41 -13.62
CA ARG A 221 -8.51 5.72 -14.73
C ARG A 221 -8.67 6.60 -15.97
N LEU A 222 -8.76 7.92 -15.80
CA LEU A 222 -8.85 8.89 -16.91
C LEU A 222 -7.51 9.09 -17.64
N LEU A 223 -6.45 8.41 -17.21
CA LEU A 223 -5.13 8.43 -17.85
C LEU A 223 -4.97 7.33 -18.90
N PHE A 224 -5.97 6.45 -19.03
CA PHE A 224 -5.89 5.25 -19.85
C PHE A 224 -7.00 5.24 -20.90
N SER A 225 -6.64 4.78 -22.11
CA SER A 225 -7.62 4.34 -23.10
C SER A 225 -8.31 3.06 -22.64
N ALA A 226 -9.39 2.66 -23.33
CA ALA A 226 -10.10 1.42 -23.00
C ALA A 226 -9.18 0.19 -23.06
N GLU A 227 -8.36 0.07 -24.10
CA GLU A 227 -7.40 -1.03 -24.28
C GLU A 227 -6.33 -1.05 -23.18
N GLN A 228 -5.77 0.12 -22.83
CA GLN A 228 -4.77 0.21 -21.78
C GLN A 228 -5.36 -0.12 -20.41
N LEU A 229 -6.58 0.37 -20.13
CA LEU A 229 -7.26 0.09 -18.87
C LEU A 229 -7.55 -1.41 -18.74
N GLU A 230 -8.09 -2.04 -19.78
CA GLU A 230 -8.33 -3.48 -19.80
C GLU A 230 -7.04 -4.28 -19.59
N SER A 231 -5.94 -3.86 -20.21
CA SER A 231 -4.62 -4.47 -20.00
C SER A 231 -4.14 -4.40 -18.55
N VAL A 232 -4.30 -3.25 -17.89
CA VAL A 232 -3.92 -3.09 -16.47
C VAL A 232 -4.84 -3.90 -15.56
N GLU A 233 -6.15 -3.85 -15.81
CA GLU A 233 -7.16 -4.54 -15.02
C GLU A 233 -7.05 -6.06 -15.13
N SER A 234 -6.78 -6.58 -16.33
CA SER A 234 -6.63 -8.03 -16.56
C SER A 234 -5.45 -8.65 -15.82
N GLN A 235 -4.41 -7.86 -15.52
CA GLN A 235 -3.25 -8.27 -14.70
C GLN A 235 -3.52 -8.11 -13.20
N ASN A 236 -4.65 -7.50 -12.81
CA ASN A 236 -4.98 -7.15 -11.42
C ASN A 236 -6.41 -7.59 -11.04
N LYS A 237 -6.90 -8.67 -11.65
CA LYS A 237 -8.28 -9.16 -11.51
C LYS A 237 -8.62 -9.50 -10.05
N LEU A 238 -7.67 -10.07 -9.30
CA LEU A 238 -7.88 -10.40 -7.89
C LEU A 238 -8.06 -9.14 -7.04
N ASP A 239 -7.21 -8.15 -7.24
CA ASP A 239 -7.30 -6.86 -6.54
C ASP A 239 -8.64 -6.15 -6.84
N ILE A 240 -9.11 -6.21 -8.10
CA ILE A 240 -10.42 -5.66 -8.49
C ILE A 240 -11.55 -6.41 -7.81
N SER A 241 -11.50 -7.75 -7.81
CA SER A 241 -12.52 -8.62 -7.23
C SER A 241 -12.59 -8.44 -5.71
N LEU A 242 -11.43 -8.32 -5.06
CA LEU A 242 -11.30 -8.03 -3.63
C LEU A 242 -11.92 -6.67 -3.28
N LEU A 243 -11.56 -5.63 -4.04
CA LEU A 243 -12.11 -4.29 -3.84
C LEU A 243 -13.63 -4.27 -4.00
N LYS A 244 -14.18 -4.87 -5.06
CA LYS A 244 -15.64 -4.97 -5.26
C LYS A 244 -16.34 -5.79 -4.19
N THR A 245 -15.68 -6.82 -3.66
CA THR A 245 -16.23 -7.67 -2.59
C THR A 245 -16.43 -6.88 -1.31
N PHE A 246 -15.46 -6.06 -0.90
CA PHE A 246 -15.50 -5.32 0.37
C PHE A 246 -16.01 -3.89 0.24
N CYS A 247 -16.01 -3.34 -0.97
CA CYS A 247 -16.50 -2.02 -1.31
C CYS A 247 -17.45 -2.09 -2.51
N PRO A 248 -18.62 -2.76 -2.39
CA PRO A 248 -19.55 -2.97 -3.51
C PRO A 248 -20.07 -1.66 -4.12
N ASP A 249 -20.20 -0.61 -3.32
CA ASP A 249 -20.70 0.70 -3.76
C ASP A 249 -19.60 1.58 -4.39
N ILE A 250 -18.41 1.03 -4.66
CA ILE A 250 -17.32 1.82 -5.23
C ILE A 250 -17.60 2.13 -6.70
N GLU A 251 -17.71 3.43 -7.01
CA GLU A 251 -17.82 3.89 -8.38
C GLU A 251 -16.43 4.04 -8.99
N LEU A 252 -16.19 3.31 -10.06
CA LEU A 252 -14.94 3.30 -10.81
C LEU A 252 -15.20 3.96 -12.16
N SER A 253 -14.49 5.06 -12.46
CA SER A 253 -14.67 5.77 -13.73
C SER A 253 -14.37 4.88 -14.93
N SER A 254 -15.05 5.12 -16.05
CA SER A 254 -14.73 4.46 -17.31
C SER A 254 -13.45 5.03 -17.94
N ALA A 255 -12.87 4.28 -18.89
CA ALA A 255 -11.79 4.78 -19.72
C ALA A 255 -12.23 5.98 -20.60
N VAL A 256 -11.25 6.76 -21.05
CA VAL A 256 -11.46 7.89 -21.98
C VAL A 256 -10.98 7.54 -23.38
N THR A 257 -11.16 8.45 -24.34
CA THR A 257 -10.61 8.28 -25.69
C THR A 257 -9.07 8.18 -25.63
N ALA A 258 -8.44 7.53 -26.62
CA ALA A 258 -6.99 7.42 -26.66
C ALA A 258 -6.29 8.80 -26.65
N ALA A 259 -6.84 9.78 -27.38
CA ALA A 259 -6.32 11.14 -27.42
C ALA A 259 -6.43 11.85 -26.06
N ASP A 260 -7.55 11.69 -25.35
CA ASP A 260 -7.73 12.26 -24.02
C ASP A 260 -6.80 11.59 -23.00
N ALA A 261 -6.64 10.26 -23.06
CA ALA A 261 -5.74 9.49 -22.21
C ALA A 261 -4.29 9.97 -22.36
N GLU A 262 -3.81 10.09 -23.59
CA GLU A 262 -2.46 10.57 -23.90
C GLU A 262 -2.22 11.99 -23.37
N ASN A 263 -3.18 12.90 -23.61
CA ASN A 263 -3.12 14.28 -23.11
C ASN A 263 -3.09 14.34 -21.58
N ASN A 264 -3.95 13.56 -20.92
CA ASN A 264 -4.04 13.49 -19.47
C ASN A 264 -2.76 12.89 -18.86
N MET A 265 -2.28 11.78 -19.41
CA MET A 265 -1.03 11.12 -19.01
C MET A 265 0.15 12.08 -19.14
N SER A 266 0.28 12.76 -20.28
CA SER A 266 1.35 13.72 -20.55
C SER A 266 1.38 14.85 -19.51
N LYS A 267 0.21 15.45 -19.21
CA LYS A 267 0.10 16.51 -18.18
C LYS A 267 0.55 16.03 -16.80
N VAL A 268 0.11 14.84 -16.38
CA VAL A 268 0.41 14.29 -15.06
C VAL A 268 1.87 13.83 -14.95
N MET A 269 2.43 13.26 -16.02
CA MET A 269 3.82 12.81 -16.07
C MET A 269 4.79 13.97 -16.14
N LEU A 270 4.45 15.07 -16.82
CA LEU A 270 5.29 16.27 -16.85
C LEU A 270 5.54 16.85 -15.45
N ASP A 271 4.53 16.92 -14.59
CA ASP A 271 4.71 17.31 -13.18
C ASP A 271 5.61 16.33 -12.41
N THR A 272 5.43 15.03 -12.66
CA THR A 272 6.22 13.95 -12.06
C THR A 272 7.70 14.08 -12.42
N TYR A 273 8.01 14.26 -13.71
CA TYR A 273 9.37 14.46 -14.19
C TYR A 273 9.97 15.76 -13.67
N ARG A 274 9.22 16.86 -13.63
CA ARG A 274 9.69 18.13 -13.00
C ARG A 274 10.10 17.92 -11.54
N LYS A 275 9.35 17.14 -10.76
CA LYS A 275 9.70 16.80 -9.36
C LYS A 275 10.97 15.95 -9.28
N ALA A 276 11.08 14.93 -10.13
CA ALA A 276 12.27 14.08 -10.21
C ALA A 276 13.53 14.92 -10.54
N THR A 277 13.45 15.77 -11.57
CA THR A 277 14.54 16.67 -11.97
C THR A 277 14.94 17.62 -10.85
N LYS A 278 13.98 18.21 -10.12
CA LYS A 278 14.29 19.05 -8.95
C LYS A 278 15.07 18.29 -7.87
N LYS A 279 14.74 17.02 -7.61
CA LYS A 279 15.49 16.18 -6.66
C LYS A 279 16.90 15.86 -7.17
N LEU A 280 17.05 15.59 -8.47
CA LEU A 280 18.35 15.37 -9.10
C LEU A 280 19.24 16.60 -8.97
N ILE A 281 18.73 17.80 -9.29
CA ILE A 281 19.47 19.07 -9.13
C ILE A 281 19.94 19.25 -7.68
N LYS A 282 19.06 19.02 -6.69
CA LYS A 282 19.44 19.11 -5.27
C LYS A 282 20.54 18.11 -4.90
N ARG A 283 20.49 16.89 -5.44
CA ARG A 283 21.49 15.86 -5.20
C ARG A 283 22.86 16.24 -5.78
N VAL A 284 22.89 16.74 -7.02
CA VAL A 284 24.11 17.23 -7.68
C VAL A 284 24.72 18.38 -6.87
N ALA A 285 23.92 19.38 -6.50
CA ALA A 285 24.39 20.52 -5.69
C ALA A 285 24.94 20.08 -4.32
N LYS A 286 24.35 19.05 -3.69
CA LYS A 286 24.87 18.47 -2.44
C LYS A 286 26.20 17.75 -2.65
N ALA A 287 26.36 17.04 -3.78
CA ALA A 287 27.60 16.36 -4.12
C ALA A 287 28.73 17.37 -4.34
N GLU A 288 28.50 18.43 -5.11
CA GLU A 288 29.47 19.51 -5.36
C GLU A 288 29.95 20.20 -4.07
N LYS A 289 29.03 20.49 -3.14
CA LYS A 289 29.40 21.06 -1.83
C LYS A 289 30.27 20.12 -1.01
N LYS A 290 30.04 18.79 -1.11
CA LYS A 290 30.83 17.79 -0.40
C LYS A 290 32.26 17.67 -0.98
N THR A 291 32.42 17.82 -2.30
CA THR A 291 33.75 17.88 -2.94
C THR A 291 34.46 19.21 -2.69
N ALA A 292 33.73 20.33 -2.58
CA ALA A 292 34.32 21.65 -2.35
C ALA A 292 34.74 21.90 -0.88
N GLY A 293 34.04 21.32 0.10
CA GLY A 293 34.34 21.47 1.54
C GLY A 293 35.32 20.44 2.11
N GLY A 294 35.94 19.62 1.26
CA GLY A 294 36.91 18.58 1.64
C GLY A 294 38.37 18.94 1.33
N ARG A 295 38.70 20.23 1.26
CA ARG A 295 40.08 20.74 1.18
C ARG A 295 40.41 21.56 2.40
#